data_AF-A0A355G949-F1
#
_entry.id   AF-A0A355G949-F1
#
_cell.length_a   1.000
_cell.length_b   1.000
_cell.length_c   1.000
_cell.angle_alpha   90.00
_cell.angle_beta   90.00
_cell.angle_gamma   90.00
#
_symmetry.space_group_name_H-M   'P 1'
#
loop_
_entity.id
_entity.type
_entity.pdbx_description
1 polymer ?
#
loop_
_entity_poly.entity_id
_entity_poly.type
_entity_poly.pdbx_seq_one_letter_code
_entity_poly.pdbx_strand_id
1 'polypeptide(L)' 'GKVITAAYFSGKWSDAEAKRTLNDDKRLGELGFTKYVKSSKGTYEKRAGDGPDLISSD' A
#
# COMPACT_ATOMS: atom_id res chain seq x y z
N GLY A 1 17.30 39.01 -4.72
CA GLY A 1 16.53 38.39 -3.62
C GLY A 1 16.65 36.89 -3.72
N LYS A 2 16.75 36.17 -2.58
CA LYS A 2 16.75 34.71 -2.56
C LYS A 2 15.31 34.24 -2.77
N VAL A 3 15.06 33.50 -3.85
CA VAL A 3 13.75 32.89 -4.11
C VAL A 3 13.65 31.68 -3.19
N ILE A 4 12.79 31.75 -2.18
CA ILE A 4 12.43 30.59 -1.37
C ILE A 4 11.28 29.92 -2.10
N THR A 5 11.60 28.98 -2.99
CA THR A 5 10.59 28.11 -3.59
C THR A 5 9.95 27.30 -2.48
N ALA A 6 8.63 27.43 -2.29
CA ALA A 6 7.88 26.55 -1.39
C ALA A 6 8.21 25.10 -1.77
N ALA A 7 8.70 24.31 -0.82
CA ALA A 7 9.04 22.93 -1.10
C ALA A 7 7.81 22.23 -1.68
N TYR A 8 8.02 21.52 -2.78
CA TYR A 8 6.99 20.77 -3.49
C TYR A 8 6.60 19.57 -2.61
N PHE A 9 5.77 19.81 -1.59
CA PHE A 9 5.15 18.76 -0.77
C PHE A 9 3.87 18.20 -1.44
N SER A 10 3.47 18.81 -2.55
CA SER A 10 2.28 18.47 -3.33
C SER A 10 2.40 17.08 -3.94
N GLY A 11 1.94 16.07 -3.21
CA GLY A 11 1.74 14.74 -3.76
C GLY A 11 2.08 13.64 -2.79
N LYS A 12 3.26 13.69 -2.15
CA LYS A 12 3.76 12.54 -1.36
C LYS A 12 2.87 12.13 -0.18
N TRP A 13 2.09 13.07 0.37
CA TRP A 13 1.17 12.84 1.49
C TRP A 13 -0.30 13.00 1.08
N SER A 14 -0.59 13.10 -0.21
CA SER A 14 -1.96 13.20 -0.71
C SER A 14 -2.63 11.82 -0.71
N ASP A 15 -3.94 11.77 -0.45
CA ASP A 15 -4.76 10.55 -0.53
C ASP A 15 -4.55 9.79 -1.85
N ALA A 16 -4.37 10.52 -2.95
CA ALA A 16 -4.10 9.93 -4.26
C ALA A 16 -2.79 9.12 -4.32
N GLU A 17 -1.70 9.61 -3.71
CA GLU A 17 -0.44 8.86 -3.64
C GLU A 17 -0.51 7.69 -2.66
N ALA A 18 -1.20 7.88 -1.53
CA ALA A 18 -1.45 6.79 -0.59
C ALA A 18 -2.21 5.65 -1.29
N LYS A 19 -3.28 5.97 -2.02
CA LYS A 19 -4.03 5.00 -2.82
C LYS A 19 -3.19 4.35 -3.90
N ARG A 20 -2.36 5.11 -4.63
CA ARG A 20 -1.45 4.53 -5.63
C ARG A 20 -0.49 3.53 -5.00
N THR A 21 0.13 3.89 -3.88
CA THR A 21 1.06 3.01 -3.17
C THR A 21 0.37 1.76 -2.63
N LEU A 22 -0.84 1.89 -2.07
CA LEU A 22 -1.62 0.76 -1.55
C LEU A 22 -2.22 -0.14 -2.64
N ASN A 23 -2.39 0.38 -3.85
CA ASN A 23 -2.86 -0.39 -5.01
C ASN A 23 -1.71 -1.08 -5.76
N ASP A 24 -0.46 -0.72 -5.50
CA ASP A 24 0.71 -1.30 -6.15
C ASP A 24 1.23 -2.51 -5.37
N ASP A 25 0.71 -3.68 -5.71
CA ASP A 25 1.03 -4.95 -5.04
C ASP A 25 2.55 -5.26 -5.08
N LYS A 26 3.26 -4.88 -6.15
CA LYS A 26 4.71 -5.07 -6.28
C LYS A 26 5.47 -4.22 -5.28
N ARG A 27 5.19 -2.91 -5.24
CA ARG A 27 5.84 -1.97 -4.35
C ARG A 27 5.58 -2.31 -2.88
N LEU A 28 4.38 -2.81 -2.56
CA LEU A 28 4.08 -3.28 -1.21
C LEU A 28 4.96 -4.46 -0.79
N GLY A 29 5.18 -5.43 -1.69
CA GLY A 29 6.11 -6.53 -1.45
C GLY A 29 7.56 -6.05 -1.25
N GLU A 30 8.03 -5.11 -2.08
CA GLU A 30 9.37 -4.51 -1.96
C GLU A 30 9.57 -3.76 -0.62
N LEU A 31 8.49 -3.19 -0.07
CA LEU A 31 8.48 -2.53 1.23
C LEU A 31 8.36 -3.51 2.42
N GLY A 32 8.23 -4.81 2.15
CA GLY A 32 8.05 -5.84 3.18
C GLY A 32 6.64 -5.95 3.74
N PHE A 33 5.66 -5.29 3.12
CA PHE A 33 4.25 -5.43 3.50
C PHE A 33 3.64 -6.69 2.89
N THR A 34 2.79 -7.35 3.66
CA THR A 34 1.90 -8.38 3.13
C THR A 34 0.50 -7.81 2.99
N LYS A 35 -0.10 -7.93 1.80
CA LYS A 35 -1.45 -7.44 1.52
C LYS A 35 -2.41 -8.60 1.33
N TYR A 36 -3.58 -8.48 1.94
CA TYR A 36 -4.68 -9.43 1.82
C TYR A 36 -5.94 -8.71 1.35
N VAL A 37 -6.73 -9.37 0.51
CA VAL A 37 -8.04 -8.87 0.06
C VAL A 37 -9.11 -9.85 0.49
N LYS A 38 -10.20 -9.33 1.06
CA LYS A 38 -11.33 -10.13 1.51
C LYS A 38 -12.11 -10.64 0.30
N SER A 39 -12.20 -11.96 0.18
CA SER A 39 -13.01 -12.65 -0.81
C SER A 39 -14.50 -12.53 -0.48
N SER A 40 -15.35 -12.70 -1.48
CA SER A 40 -16.82 -12.72 -1.32
C SER A 40 -17.30 -13.82 -0.36
N LYS A 41 -16.49 -14.86 -0.15
CA LYS A 41 -16.75 -15.97 0.78
C LYS A 41 -16.29 -15.70 2.22
N GLY A 42 -15.79 -14.49 2.51
CA GLY A 42 -15.35 -14.08 3.84
C GLY A 42 -13.92 -14.45 4.20
N THR A 43 -13.22 -15.21 3.36
CA THR A 43 -11.79 -15.53 3.52
C THR A 43 -10.91 -14.38 3.03
N TYR A 44 -9.65 -14.34 3.46
CA TYR A 44 -8.65 -13.39 2.97
C TYR A 44 -7.69 -14.07 2.01
N GLU A 45 -7.53 -13.50 0.82
CA GLU A 45 -6.62 -13.98 -0.22
C GLU A 45 -5.37 -13.10 -0.25
N LYS A 46 -4.18 -13.71 -0.19
CA LYS A 46 -2.90 -12.99 -0.26
C LYS A 46 -2.70 -12.39 -1.66
N ARG A 47 -2.30 -11.13 -1.70
CA ARG A 47 -2.10 -10.34 -2.94
C ARG A 47 -0.67 -9.86 -3.15
N ALA A 48 0.07 -9.66 -2.07
CA ALA A 48 1.46 -9.24 -2.10
C ALA A 48 2.20 -9.68 -0.83
N GLY A 49 3.53 -9.82 -0.93
CA GLY A 49 4.42 -10.13 0.19
C GLY A 49 4.54 -11.61 0.54
N ASP A 50 5.44 -11.91 1.47
CA ASP A 50 5.84 -13.26 1.87
C ASP A 50 5.10 -13.79 3.12
N GLY A 51 4.04 -13.12 3.57
CA GLY A 51 3.22 -13.60 4.67
C GLY A 51 2.46 -14.90 4.35
N PRO A 52 1.86 -15.55 5.36
CA PRO A 52 1.16 -16.82 5.19
C PRO A 52 -0.02 -16.72 4.21
N ASP A 53 -0.27 -17.77 3.43
CA ASP A 53 -1.32 -17.77 2.39
C ASP A 53 -2.75 -17.72 2.95
N LEU A 54 -2.95 -18.16 4.20
CA LEU A 54 -4.24 -18.17 4.86
C LEU A 54 -4.16 -17.42 6.19
N ILE A 55 -4.91 -16.33 6.30
CA ILE A 55 -5.26 -15.75 7.58
C ILE A 55 -6.55 -16.42 8.02
N SER A 56 -6.45 -17.41 8.90
CA SER A 56 -7.61 -17.91 9.65
C SER A 56 -7.80 -17.01 10.87
N SER A 57 -8.99 -16.45 11.04
CA SER A 57 -9.43 -16.00 12.35
C SER A 57 -9.90 -17.26 13.09
N ASP A 58 -9.20 -17.62 14.16
CA ASP A 58 -9.73 -18.55 15.16
C ASP A 58 -10.98 -17.94 15.83
#